data_AF-A0A4V4HVX2-F1
#
_entry.id   AF-A0A4V4HVX2-F1
#
_cell.length_a   1.000
_cell.length_b   1.000
_cell.length_c   1.000
_cell.angle_alpha   90.00
_cell.angle_beta   90.00
_cell.angle_gamma   90.00
#
_symmetry.space_group_name_H-M   'P 1'
#
loop_
_entity.id
_entity.type
_entity.pdbx_description
1 polymer ?
#
loop_
_entity_poly.entity_id
_entity_poly.type
_entity_poly.pdbx_seq_one_letter_code
_entity_poly.pdbx_strand_id
1 'polypeptide(L)'
;MATIDVSYQPGTPEPNLFPKVANYTSSRATQDSLKRSFAKYLASEQSAPAVGKLFKPETHLQYEEPSYIHTMEEIGYSATSGVSPVAVSEPFRLFSEEAVNVMREEIFAKEVQEKYSYTSDIAPKQLRGYATDHGKFIYEAWKHPETLAIISKIAGVDLVPVMDYEIGHVNLSVPGKKRNHDSSVLISEEDEKPIVGWHRDSYPFVCVLMMSDTTGMVGGETALRTGFGDIKKVRGPSKGCAVVLQGRYIDHQALQAFGGQERVTMVTSFRPRSPRVRDDTVLTTVRPISNLSDLYGQTVEYQLENAEARIRIMLKELRDSMKAGATNAKAIKSFLDFEISQLTHLNEEIVDESLVRAGELGEICAEAANPNKKARAE
;
A
#
# COMPACT_ATOMS: atom_id res chain seq x y z
N MET A 1 67.60 16.95 2.14
CA MET A 1 66.66 17.59 3.10
C MET A 1 65.43 17.98 2.31
N ALA A 2 64.28 17.49 2.75
CA ALA A 2 63.03 17.47 1.99
C ALA A 2 62.32 18.83 1.98
N THR A 3 61.60 19.03 0.87
CA THR A 3 60.66 20.08 0.50
C THR A 3 59.36 20.01 1.32
N ILE A 4 58.72 21.17 1.55
CA ILE A 4 57.33 21.26 2.03
C ILE A 4 56.50 21.87 0.91
N ASP A 5 55.63 21.03 0.35
CA ASP A 5 54.56 21.37 -0.59
C ASP A 5 53.25 21.42 0.21
N VAL A 6 52.45 22.47 0.03
CA VAL A 6 51.16 22.64 0.72
C VAL A 6 50.07 22.00 -0.13
N SER A 7 49.72 20.75 0.18
CA SER A 7 48.51 20.09 -0.31
C SER A 7 47.45 20.06 0.78
N TYR A 8 46.30 20.69 0.54
CA TYR A 8 45.07 20.49 1.31
C TYR A 8 44.61 19.03 1.16
N GLN A 9 44.38 18.33 2.27
CA GLN A 9 43.76 17.00 2.30
C GLN A 9 42.29 17.12 2.72
N PRO A 10 41.34 16.54 1.97
CA PRO A 10 39.96 16.35 2.44
C PRO A 10 39.80 14.97 3.07
N GLY A 11 39.29 14.93 4.31
CA GLY A 11 38.75 13.70 4.91
C GLY A 11 39.40 13.24 6.21
N THR A 12 39.26 13.99 7.29
CA THR A 12 39.17 13.40 8.63
C THR A 12 37.70 13.15 8.94
N PRO A 13 37.27 11.92 9.30
CA PRO A 13 35.93 11.70 9.81
C PRO A 13 35.79 12.47 11.13
N GLU A 14 34.69 13.20 11.30
CA GLU A 14 34.36 13.78 12.60
C GLU A 14 34.22 12.63 13.63
N PRO A 15 34.90 12.70 14.79
CA PRO A 15 34.98 11.58 15.72
C PRO A 15 33.73 11.43 16.63
N ASN A 16 32.53 11.83 16.19
CA ASN A 16 31.31 11.82 17.02
C ASN A 16 30.01 11.50 16.24
N LEU A 17 30.01 10.52 15.33
CA LEU A 17 28.77 10.04 14.67
C LEU A 17 27.92 9.08 15.52
N PHE A 18 28.39 8.74 16.72
CA PHE A 18 27.60 8.04 17.71
C PHE A 18 27.69 8.82 19.02
N PRO A 19 26.58 9.27 19.63
CA PRO A 19 26.65 9.75 21.00
C PRO A 19 27.29 8.65 21.85
N LYS A 20 28.20 9.01 22.77
CA LYS A 20 28.76 8.08 23.75
C LYS A 20 27.60 7.28 24.32
N VAL A 21 27.58 5.98 24.02
CA VAL A 21 26.63 5.04 24.61
C VAL A 21 26.86 5.16 26.11
N ALA A 22 25.95 5.84 26.80
CA ALA A 22 25.94 5.78 28.25
C ALA A 22 25.88 4.29 28.59
N ASN A 23 26.69 3.85 29.55
CA ASN A 23 26.54 2.51 30.12
C ASN A 23 25.15 2.45 30.77
N TYR A 24 24.13 2.17 29.97
CA TYR A 24 22.79 1.87 30.42
C TYR A 24 22.88 0.47 31.02
N THR A 25 23.10 0.41 32.33
CA THR A 25 22.56 -0.71 33.09
C THR A 25 21.05 -0.61 32.92
N SER A 26 20.50 -1.44 32.03
CA SER A 26 19.07 -1.44 31.74
C SER A 26 18.33 -1.63 33.06
N SER A 27 17.48 -0.68 33.42
CA SER A 27 16.68 -0.81 34.64
C SER A 27 15.83 -2.08 34.53
N ARG A 28 15.51 -2.71 35.67
CA ARG A 28 14.63 -3.89 35.71
C ARG A 28 13.31 -3.62 34.98
N ALA A 29 12.79 -2.39 35.08
CA ALA A 29 11.61 -1.93 34.35
C ALA A 29 11.80 -1.90 32.81
N THR A 30 12.98 -1.52 32.30
CA THR A 30 13.32 -1.53 30.87
C THR A 30 13.47 -2.96 30.35
N GLN A 31 14.09 -3.86 31.13
CA GLN A 31 14.15 -5.29 30.79
C GLN A 31 12.78 -5.95 30.84
N ASP A 32 11.93 -5.58 31.79
CA ASP A 32 10.57 -6.10 31.91
C ASP A 32 9.65 -5.49 30.83
N SER A 33 9.95 -4.31 30.32
CA SER A 33 9.29 -3.71 29.14
C SER A 33 9.69 -4.45 27.87
N LEU A 34 10.99 -4.68 27.66
CA LEU A 34 11.51 -5.45 26.53
C LEU A 34 11.00 -6.89 26.54
N LYS A 35 11.01 -7.56 27.69
CA LYS A 35 10.43 -8.90 27.86
C LYS A 35 8.93 -8.91 27.60
N ARG A 36 8.18 -7.87 27.99
CA ARG A 36 6.76 -7.74 27.64
C ARG A 36 6.54 -7.50 26.15
N SER A 37 7.37 -6.72 25.49
CA SER A 37 7.30 -6.50 24.04
C SER A 37 7.66 -7.76 23.25
N PHE A 38 8.71 -8.48 23.65
CA PHE A 38 9.09 -9.77 23.06
C PHE A 38 8.08 -10.87 23.36
N ALA A 39 7.51 -10.91 24.57
CA ALA A 39 6.44 -11.84 24.90
C ALA A 39 5.15 -11.50 24.14
N LYS A 40 4.85 -10.24 23.87
CA LYS A 40 3.74 -9.82 23.00
C LYS A 40 3.96 -10.26 21.55
N TYR A 41 5.19 -10.17 21.05
CA TYR A 41 5.58 -10.62 19.71
C TYR A 41 5.58 -12.16 19.56
N LEU A 42 6.11 -12.89 20.56
CA LEU A 42 6.02 -14.34 20.61
C LEU A 42 4.58 -14.83 20.84
N ALA A 43 3.75 -14.06 21.57
CA ALA A 43 2.33 -14.34 21.74
C ALA A 43 1.49 -13.96 20.52
N SER A 44 1.94 -13.06 19.62
CA SER A 44 1.28 -12.88 18.32
C SER A 44 1.54 -14.06 17.38
N GLU A 45 2.72 -14.68 17.45
CA GLU A 45 2.97 -15.97 16.76
C GLU A 45 2.22 -17.15 17.41
N GLN A 46 1.92 -17.07 18.72
CA GLN A 46 1.19 -18.08 19.49
C GLN A 46 -0.23 -17.63 19.87
N SER A 47 -0.83 -16.71 19.10
CA SER A 47 -2.22 -16.35 19.33
C SER A 47 -3.06 -17.61 19.10
N ALA A 48 -3.86 -17.98 20.11
CA ALA A 48 -4.83 -19.04 19.93
C ALA A 48 -5.62 -18.70 18.65
N PRO A 49 -5.75 -19.62 17.68
CA PRO A 49 -6.35 -19.29 16.40
C PRO A 49 -7.69 -18.61 16.66
N ALA A 50 -7.86 -17.39 16.15
CA ALA A 50 -9.15 -16.73 16.22
C ALA A 50 -10.21 -17.72 15.75
N VAL A 51 -11.25 -17.88 16.57
CA VAL A 51 -12.35 -18.82 16.29
C VAL A 51 -13.04 -18.31 15.04
N GLY A 52 -12.73 -18.92 13.89
CA GLY A 52 -13.19 -18.51 12.58
C GLY A 52 -13.02 -19.66 11.58
N LYS A 53 -13.79 -19.63 10.49
CA LYS A 53 -13.62 -20.58 9.39
C LYS A 53 -12.22 -20.39 8.80
N LEU A 54 -11.53 -21.48 8.47
CA LEU A 54 -10.23 -21.43 7.79
C LEU A 54 -10.42 -21.13 6.32
N PHE A 55 -9.46 -20.42 5.73
CA PHE A 55 -9.44 -20.21 4.29
C PHE A 55 -9.04 -21.51 3.56
N LYS A 56 -9.84 -21.90 2.57
CA LYS A 56 -9.65 -23.05 1.69
C LYS A 56 -9.66 -22.54 0.24
N PRO A 57 -8.51 -22.46 -0.44
CA PRO A 57 -8.44 -21.92 -1.79
C PRO A 57 -9.39 -22.64 -2.76
N GLU A 58 -9.55 -23.97 -2.61
CA GLU A 58 -10.34 -24.82 -3.51
C GLU A 58 -11.85 -24.52 -3.51
N THR A 59 -12.38 -23.91 -2.44
CA THR A 59 -13.80 -23.52 -2.34
C THR A 59 -14.00 -22.01 -2.30
N HIS A 60 -13.00 -21.26 -1.83
CA HIS A 60 -13.13 -19.82 -1.59
C HIS A 60 -12.57 -18.97 -2.72
N LEU A 61 -11.61 -19.46 -3.50
CA LEU A 61 -11.21 -18.81 -4.74
C LEU A 61 -12.15 -19.24 -5.87
N GLN A 62 -12.66 -18.25 -6.61
CA GLN A 62 -13.47 -18.47 -7.79
C GLN A 62 -12.92 -17.61 -8.93
N TYR A 63 -11.64 -17.79 -9.22
CA TYR A 63 -10.93 -16.92 -10.14
C TYR A 63 -11.50 -17.02 -11.57
N GLU A 64 -11.96 -15.89 -12.09
CA GLU A 64 -12.26 -15.68 -13.50
C GLU A 64 -11.38 -14.54 -13.97
N GLU A 65 -10.69 -14.68 -15.11
CA GLU A 65 -9.74 -13.68 -15.57
C GLU A 65 -10.42 -12.34 -15.90
N PRO A 66 -9.74 -11.20 -15.70
CA PRO A 66 -10.25 -9.92 -16.18
C PRO A 66 -10.42 -9.94 -17.70
N SER A 67 -11.50 -9.34 -18.19
CA SER A 67 -11.74 -9.22 -19.64
C SER A 67 -10.66 -8.43 -20.38
N TYR A 68 -9.98 -7.53 -19.67
CA TYR A 68 -8.87 -6.74 -20.18
C TYR A 68 -7.95 -6.28 -19.04
N ILE A 69 -6.67 -6.12 -19.33
CA ILE A 69 -5.68 -5.52 -18.43
C ILE A 69 -5.06 -4.34 -19.18
N HIS A 70 -5.29 -3.13 -18.66
CA HIS A 70 -4.77 -1.91 -19.25
C HIS A 70 -3.31 -1.72 -18.85
N THR A 71 -2.46 -1.34 -19.81
CA THR A 71 -1.04 -1.04 -19.57
C THR A 71 -0.83 0.44 -19.24
N MET A 72 0.31 0.76 -18.62
CA MET A 72 0.74 2.14 -18.36
C MET A 72 0.81 2.95 -19.66
N GLU A 73 1.31 2.35 -20.74
CA GLU A 73 1.42 3.03 -22.05
C GLU A 73 0.07 3.33 -22.68
N GLU A 74 -0.90 2.40 -22.57
CA GLU A 74 -2.25 2.60 -23.09
C GLU A 74 -3.00 3.75 -22.40
N ILE A 75 -2.67 4.02 -21.13
CA ILE A 75 -3.22 5.16 -20.39
C ILE A 75 -2.28 6.37 -20.39
N GLY A 76 -1.27 6.40 -21.27
CA GLY A 76 -0.44 7.58 -21.54
C GLY A 76 0.73 7.82 -20.59
N TYR A 77 1.08 6.84 -19.76
CA TYR A 77 2.30 6.86 -18.94
C TYR A 77 3.42 6.06 -19.61
N SER A 78 4.68 6.28 -19.19
CA SER A 78 5.77 5.40 -19.63
C SER A 78 5.61 4.01 -19.01
N ALA A 79 6.02 2.95 -19.72
CA ALA A 79 6.11 1.60 -19.14
C ALA A 79 6.98 1.53 -17.87
N THR A 80 7.91 2.49 -17.70
CA THR A 80 8.79 2.59 -16.52
C THR A 80 8.30 3.60 -15.48
N SER A 81 7.12 4.21 -15.66
CA SER A 81 6.57 5.16 -14.68
C SER A 81 6.27 4.48 -13.34
N GLY A 82 5.86 3.21 -13.36
CA GLY A 82 5.61 2.37 -12.19
C GLY A 82 6.68 1.30 -11.94
N VAL A 83 6.34 0.30 -11.13
CA VAL A 83 7.09 -0.94 -10.88
C VAL A 83 6.65 -2.10 -11.79
N SER A 84 5.62 -1.87 -12.61
CA SER A 84 5.09 -2.82 -13.59
C SER A 84 4.56 -2.09 -14.84
N PRO A 85 4.58 -2.73 -16.02
CA PRO A 85 3.90 -2.19 -17.21
C PRO A 85 2.37 -2.20 -17.11
N VAL A 86 1.77 -2.90 -16.13
CA VAL A 86 0.31 -2.95 -15.93
C VAL A 86 -0.17 -1.73 -15.16
N ALA A 87 -1.17 -1.03 -15.68
CA ALA A 87 -1.83 0.06 -14.98
C ALA A 87 -2.97 -0.43 -14.09
N VAL A 88 -3.96 -1.10 -14.68
CA VAL A 88 -5.21 -1.48 -14.00
C VAL A 88 -5.88 -2.64 -14.72
N SER A 89 -6.50 -3.56 -13.98
CA SER A 89 -7.36 -4.59 -14.57
C SER A 89 -8.80 -4.10 -14.71
N GLU A 90 -9.52 -4.61 -15.71
CA GLU A 90 -10.99 -4.65 -15.60
C GLU A 90 -11.40 -5.51 -14.39
N PRO A 91 -12.62 -5.36 -13.85
CA PRO A 91 -13.10 -6.21 -12.77
C PRO A 91 -13.07 -7.69 -13.13
N PHE A 92 -12.68 -8.51 -12.17
CA PHE A 92 -12.56 -9.96 -12.33
C PHE A 92 -13.04 -10.68 -11.07
N ARG A 93 -13.58 -11.90 -11.20
CA ARG A 93 -14.02 -12.66 -10.03
C ARG A 93 -12.78 -13.18 -9.29
N LEU A 94 -12.70 -12.96 -7.98
CA LEU A 94 -11.59 -13.46 -7.16
C LEU A 94 -12.09 -14.46 -6.12
N PHE A 95 -13.08 -14.05 -5.32
CA PHE A 95 -13.60 -14.85 -4.22
C PHE A 95 -15.03 -15.30 -4.50
N SER A 96 -15.38 -16.49 -4.00
CA SER A 96 -16.75 -16.97 -3.98
C SER A 96 -17.61 -16.12 -3.05
N GLU A 97 -18.93 -16.18 -3.24
CA GLU A 97 -19.84 -15.43 -2.36
C GLU A 97 -19.76 -15.91 -0.90
N GLU A 98 -19.54 -17.21 -0.67
CA GLU A 98 -19.32 -17.76 0.67
C GLU A 98 -18.11 -17.09 1.33
N ALA A 99 -16.99 -17.01 0.62
CA ALA A 99 -15.77 -16.39 1.14
C ALA A 99 -16.00 -14.92 1.52
N VAL A 100 -16.68 -14.15 0.66
CA VAL A 100 -17.03 -12.75 0.94
C VAL A 100 -17.94 -12.66 2.17
N ASN A 101 -18.89 -13.58 2.36
CA ASN A 101 -19.76 -13.58 3.53
C ASN A 101 -18.97 -13.84 4.82
N VAL A 102 -18.02 -14.78 4.82
CA VAL A 102 -17.14 -15.02 5.98
C VAL A 102 -16.28 -13.79 6.29
N MET A 103 -15.68 -13.18 5.27
CA MET A 103 -14.93 -11.94 5.45
C MET A 103 -15.83 -10.82 6.01
N ARG A 104 -17.10 -10.74 5.58
CA ARG A 104 -18.08 -9.79 6.13
C ARG A 104 -18.35 -10.06 7.61
N GLU A 105 -18.53 -11.32 8.01
CA GLU A 105 -18.70 -11.70 9.42
C GLU A 105 -17.53 -11.18 10.29
N GLU A 106 -16.29 -11.31 9.81
CA GLU A 106 -15.10 -10.81 10.51
C GLU A 106 -15.10 -9.28 10.64
N ILE A 107 -15.33 -8.54 9.55
CA ILE A 107 -15.24 -7.07 9.59
C ILE A 107 -16.39 -6.42 10.38
N PHE A 108 -17.57 -7.05 10.44
CA PHE A 108 -18.72 -6.55 11.19
C PHE A 108 -18.77 -7.06 12.64
N ALA A 109 -17.80 -7.87 13.06
CA ALA A 109 -17.63 -8.21 14.46
C ALA A 109 -17.50 -6.95 15.31
N LYS A 110 -18.16 -6.94 16.47
CA LYS A 110 -18.27 -5.77 17.34
C LYS A 110 -16.90 -5.23 17.72
N GLU A 111 -15.98 -6.12 18.08
CA GLU A 111 -14.62 -5.79 18.49
C GLU A 111 -13.83 -5.10 17.37
N VAL A 112 -14.02 -5.52 16.12
CA VAL A 112 -13.38 -4.90 14.95
C VAL A 112 -13.91 -3.48 14.75
N GLN A 113 -15.23 -3.33 14.78
CA GLN A 113 -15.90 -2.04 14.59
C GLN A 113 -15.55 -1.02 15.69
N GLU A 114 -15.34 -1.46 16.93
CA GLU A 114 -15.06 -0.59 18.07
C GLU A 114 -13.58 -0.19 18.18
N LYS A 115 -12.65 -1.09 17.87
CA LYS A 115 -11.21 -0.87 18.10
C LYS A 115 -10.43 -0.40 16.89
N TYR A 116 -10.88 -0.74 15.69
CA TYR A 116 -10.10 -0.56 14.46
C TYR A 116 -10.74 0.42 13.47
N SER A 117 -11.70 1.23 13.93
CA SER A 117 -12.40 2.22 13.11
C SER A 117 -11.68 3.56 13.10
N TYR A 118 -11.49 4.11 11.90
CA TYR A 118 -10.87 5.40 11.61
C TYR A 118 -11.77 6.24 10.70
N THR A 119 -11.59 7.56 10.70
CA THR A 119 -12.31 8.51 9.84
C THR A 119 -11.33 9.55 9.32
N SER A 120 -11.51 10.03 8.08
CA SER A 120 -10.75 11.15 7.51
C SER A 120 -11.65 12.13 6.78
N ASP A 121 -11.06 13.26 6.36
CA ASP A 121 -11.64 14.23 5.44
C ASP A 121 -12.07 13.63 4.08
N ILE A 122 -11.43 12.56 3.61
CA ILE A 122 -11.79 11.90 2.33
C ILE A 122 -12.60 10.62 2.49
N ALA A 123 -12.71 10.03 3.68
CA ALA A 123 -13.41 8.76 3.88
C ALA A 123 -14.20 8.74 5.20
N PRO A 124 -15.53 8.48 5.14
CA PRO A 124 -16.41 8.65 6.30
C PRO A 124 -16.21 7.60 7.40
N LYS A 125 -15.79 6.37 7.04
CA LYS A 125 -15.47 5.31 7.98
C LYS A 125 -14.58 4.25 7.32
N GLN A 126 -13.47 3.93 7.98
CA GLN A 126 -12.48 2.97 7.52
C GLN A 126 -12.12 1.98 8.63
N LEU A 127 -11.75 0.75 8.28
CA LEU A 127 -11.18 -0.23 9.20
C LEU A 127 -9.75 -0.58 8.78
N ARG A 128 -8.79 -0.57 9.71
CA ARG A 128 -7.38 -0.88 9.42
C ARG A 128 -6.72 -1.67 10.53
N GLY A 129 -5.71 -2.48 10.20
CA GLY A 129 -4.87 -3.17 11.19
C GLY A 129 -5.56 -4.25 12.03
N TYR A 130 -6.75 -4.71 11.65
CA TYR A 130 -7.52 -5.70 12.42
C TYR A 130 -7.25 -7.16 12.03
N ALA A 131 -6.73 -7.40 10.82
CA ALA A 131 -6.75 -8.73 10.21
C ALA A 131 -5.94 -9.77 11.01
N THR A 132 -4.77 -9.39 11.54
CA THR A 132 -3.93 -10.28 12.36
C THR A 132 -4.61 -10.78 13.63
N ASP A 133 -5.37 -9.90 14.28
CA ASP A 133 -5.94 -10.17 15.60
C ASP A 133 -7.37 -10.70 15.54
N HIS A 134 -8.13 -10.28 14.52
CA HIS A 134 -9.58 -10.47 14.45
C HIS A 134 -10.11 -10.91 13.07
N GLY A 135 -9.27 -10.96 12.04
CA GLY A 135 -9.68 -11.32 10.68
C GLY A 135 -8.89 -12.51 10.15
N LYS A 136 -8.96 -13.66 10.82
CA LYS A 136 -8.13 -14.83 10.49
C LYS A 136 -8.39 -15.36 9.07
N PHE A 137 -9.64 -15.44 8.65
CA PHE A 137 -10.00 -15.85 7.29
C PHE A 137 -9.46 -14.85 6.27
N ILE A 138 -9.64 -13.54 6.51
CA ILE A 138 -9.11 -12.46 5.67
C ILE A 138 -7.59 -12.54 5.58
N TYR A 139 -6.91 -12.70 6.71
CA TYR A 139 -5.46 -12.79 6.81
C TYR A 139 -4.91 -13.99 6.01
N GLU A 140 -5.48 -15.18 6.23
CA GLU A 140 -5.12 -16.38 5.48
C GLU A 140 -5.41 -16.20 3.98
N ALA A 141 -6.58 -15.67 3.60
CA ALA A 141 -6.99 -15.49 2.21
C ALA A 141 -6.02 -14.60 1.43
N TRP A 142 -5.60 -13.46 2.01
CA TRP A 142 -4.71 -12.51 1.34
C TRP A 142 -3.23 -12.89 1.36
N LYS A 143 -2.81 -13.80 2.27
CA LYS A 143 -1.44 -14.34 2.30
C LYS A 143 -1.32 -15.68 1.57
N HIS A 144 -2.42 -16.30 1.19
CA HIS A 144 -2.40 -17.62 0.55
C HIS A 144 -1.64 -17.60 -0.78
N PRO A 145 -0.72 -18.55 -1.05
CA PRO A 145 0.07 -18.57 -2.29
C PRO A 145 -0.76 -18.54 -3.58
N GLU A 146 -1.92 -19.19 -3.62
CA GLU A 146 -2.81 -19.17 -4.79
C GLU A 146 -3.42 -17.79 -5.05
N THR A 147 -3.84 -17.09 -3.99
CA THR A 147 -4.31 -15.69 -4.10
C THR A 147 -3.18 -14.81 -4.62
N LEU A 148 -1.98 -14.92 -4.04
CA LEU A 148 -0.82 -14.13 -4.46
C LEU A 148 -0.41 -14.42 -5.91
N ALA A 149 -0.51 -15.67 -6.36
CA ALA A 149 -0.25 -16.05 -7.74
C ALA A 149 -1.22 -15.38 -8.72
N ILE A 150 -2.52 -15.33 -8.39
CA ILE A 150 -3.53 -14.63 -9.19
C ILE A 150 -3.23 -13.14 -9.27
N ILE A 151 -3.02 -12.49 -8.12
CA ILE A 151 -2.77 -11.04 -8.06
C ILE A 151 -1.48 -10.68 -8.79
N SER A 152 -0.41 -11.47 -8.60
CA SER A 152 0.87 -11.26 -9.29
C SER A 152 0.76 -11.45 -10.81
N LYS A 153 -0.01 -12.44 -11.26
CA LYS A 153 -0.27 -12.67 -12.69
C LYS A 153 -0.94 -11.46 -13.31
N ILE A 154 -1.97 -10.91 -12.67
CA ILE A 154 -2.69 -9.73 -13.16
C ILE A 154 -1.81 -8.49 -13.12
N ALA A 155 -1.04 -8.31 -12.05
CA ALA A 155 -0.15 -7.17 -11.87
C ALA A 155 1.07 -7.19 -12.79
N GLY A 156 1.40 -8.31 -13.44
CA GLY A 156 2.58 -8.44 -14.30
C GLY A 156 3.92 -8.41 -13.54
N VAL A 157 3.89 -8.56 -12.21
CA VAL A 157 5.06 -8.59 -11.33
C VAL A 157 4.74 -9.44 -10.10
N ASP A 158 5.72 -10.13 -9.52
CA ASP A 158 5.55 -10.92 -8.29
C ASP A 158 5.31 -10.00 -7.09
N LEU A 159 4.13 -10.14 -6.48
CA LEU A 159 3.64 -9.30 -5.39
C LEU A 159 3.50 -10.08 -4.07
N VAL A 160 3.71 -9.36 -2.98
CA VAL A 160 3.35 -9.74 -1.61
C VAL A 160 2.53 -8.62 -0.98
N PRO A 161 1.67 -8.91 0.02
CA PRO A 161 1.08 -7.86 0.83
C PRO A 161 2.21 -6.98 1.38
N VAL A 162 2.02 -5.66 1.34
CA VAL A 162 3.09 -4.72 1.71
C VAL A 162 3.54 -4.94 3.15
N MET A 163 2.57 -5.08 4.06
CA MET A 163 2.72 -5.45 5.46
C MET A 163 1.39 -5.96 6.00
N ASP A 164 1.41 -6.62 7.15
CA ASP A 164 0.23 -7.21 7.76
C ASP A 164 -0.83 -6.14 8.15
N TYR A 165 -0.37 -4.94 8.53
CA TYR A 165 -1.25 -3.79 8.86
C TYR A 165 -2.18 -3.37 7.71
N GLU A 166 -1.76 -3.62 6.46
CA GLU A 166 -2.46 -3.23 5.23
C GLU A 166 -3.26 -4.38 4.60
N ILE A 167 -3.36 -5.51 5.29
CA ILE A 167 -4.22 -6.60 4.86
C ILE A 167 -5.67 -6.24 5.17
N GLY A 168 -6.48 -6.16 4.11
CA GLY A 168 -7.93 -6.04 4.23
C GLY A 168 -8.42 -4.71 4.81
N HIS A 169 -7.77 -3.58 4.52
CA HIS A 169 -8.33 -2.26 4.78
C HIS A 169 -9.78 -2.19 4.28
N VAL A 170 -10.75 -1.73 5.09
CA VAL A 170 -12.16 -1.64 4.66
C VAL A 170 -12.60 -0.20 4.57
N ASN A 171 -13.22 0.18 3.45
CA ASN A 171 -13.96 1.43 3.33
C ASN A 171 -15.47 1.13 3.46
N LEU A 172 -16.15 1.83 4.36
CA LEU A 172 -17.60 1.72 4.55
C LEU A 172 -18.28 3.03 4.17
N SER A 173 -19.28 2.95 3.27
CA SER A 173 -20.07 4.10 2.85
C SER A 173 -21.54 3.71 2.65
N VAL A 174 -22.43 4.69 2.82
CA VAL A 174 -23.85 4.54 2.50
C VAL A 174 -24.10 5.20 1.14
N PRO A 175 -24.64 4.48 0.15
CA PRO A 175 -24.95 5.05 -1.16
C PRO A 175 -25.92 6.22 -1.08
N GLY A 176 -25.86 7.12 -2.07
CA GLY A 176 -26.84 8.19 -2.22
C GLY A 176 -28.24 7.65 -2.54
N LYS A 177 -29.29 8.41 -2.19
CA LYS A 177 -30.67 8.06 -2.61
C LYS A 177 -30.75 8.03 -4.14
N LYS A 178 -31.35 6.97 -4.70
CA LYS A 178 -31.66 6.89 -6.14
C LYS A 178 -32.51 8.10 -6.53
N ARG A 179 -31.97 9.01 -7.35
CA ARG A 179 -32.78 10.01 -8.04
C ARG A 179 -33.39 9.34 -9.27
N ASN A 180 -34.65 9.65 -9.59
CA ASN A 180 -35.25 9.29 -10.87
C ASN A 180 -34.50 10.08 -11.96
N HIS A 181 -33.42 9.51 -12.48
CA HIS A 181 -32.62 10.14 -13.52
C HIS A 181 -33.41 10.04 -14.82
N ASP A 182 -34.11 11.11 -15.18
CA ASP A 182 -34.59 11.29 -16.55
C ASP A 182 -33.33 11.36 -17.43
N SER A 183 -33.29 10.55 -18.50
CA SER A 183 -32.08 10.31 -19.29
C SER A 183 -31.65 11.54 -20.11
N SER A 184 -32.42 12.62 -20.03
CA SER A 184 -32.25 13.89 -20.76
C SER A 184 -31.68 15.03 -19.93
N VAL A 185 -31.46 14.86 -18.62
CA VAL A 185 -30.92 15.93 -17.76
C VAL A 185 -29.43 15.68 -17.55
N LEU A 186 -28.61 16.61 -18.06
CA LEU A 186 -27.17 16.68 -17.81
C LEU A 186 -26.94 16.58 -16.29
N ILE A 187 -26.13 15.59 -15.89
CA ILE A 187 -25.73 15.34 -14.50
C ILE A 187 -25.28 16.69 -13.90
N SER A 188 -25.88 17.09 -12.78
CA SER A 188 -25.52 18.35 -12.12
C SER A 188 -24.20 18.22 -11.36
N GLU A 189 -23.44 19.31 -11.24
CA GLU A 189 -22.14 19.37 -10.54
C GLU A 189 -22.21 18.93 -9.06
N GLU A 190 -23.40 18.92 -8.44
CA GLU A 190 -23.61 18.44 -7.08
C GLU A 190 -23.65 16.90 -6.95
N ASP A 191 -23.93 16.17 -8.05
CA ASP A 191 -23.98 14.71 -8.11
C ASP A 191 -22.61 14.06 -8.38
N GLU A 192 -21.55 14.86 -8.48
CA GLU A 192 -20.17 14.44 -8.74
C GLU A 192 -19.26 14.43 -7.50
N LYS A 193 -19.80 14.49 -6.27
CA LYS A 193 -18.94 14.40 -5.07
C LYS A 193 -18.37 12.98 -4.93
N PRO A 194 -17.05 12.80 -4.99
CA PRO A 194 -16.44 11.47 -4.88
C PRO A 194 -16.59 10.90 -3.46
N ILE A 195 -16.66 9.58 -3.33
CA ILE A 195 -16.60 8.89 -2.03
C ILE A 195 -15.19 8.96 -1.46
N VAL A 196 -14.19 8.91 -2.34
CA VAL A 196 -12.78 9.13 -2.03
C VAL A 196 -12.24 10.05 -3.13
N GLY A 197 -11.77 11.23 -2.75
CA GLY A 197 -11.29 12.27 -3.68
C GLY A 197 -10.09 11.83 -4.52
N TRP A 198 -9.65 12.68 -5.45
CA TRP A 198 -8.47 12.42 -6.28
C TRP A 198 -7.23 12.20 -5.42
N HIS A 199 -6.56 11.06 -5.57
CA HIS A 199 -5.33 10.75 -4.83
C HIS A 199 -4.45 9.77 -5.60
N ARG A 200 -3.25 9.57 -5.05
CA ARG A 200 -2.41 8.40 -5.33
C ARG A 200 -2.33 7.58 -4.05
N ASP A 201 -2.31 6.27 -4.21
CA ASP A 201 -2.17 5.38 -3.08
C ASP A 201 -0.81 5.53 -2.42
N SER A 202 -0.75 5.11 -1.15
CA SER A 202 0.49 4.97 -0.41
C SER A 202 1.41 3.91 -1.00
N TYR A 203 0.87 2.85 -1.59
CA TYR A 203 1.62 1.62 -1.91
C TYR A 203 1.60 1.31 -3.40
N PRO A 204 2.64 0.64 -3.95
CA PRO A 204 2.77 0.41 -5.38
C PRO A 204 1.54 -0.18 -6.05
N PHE A 205 0.93 -1.20 -5.42
CA PHE A 205 -0.27 -1.86 -5.91
C PHE A 205 -1.34 -1.97 -4.83
N VAL A 206 -2.59 -1.98 -5.27
CA VAL A 206 -3.74 -2.36 -4.46
C VAL A 206 -4.60 -3.37 -5.19
N CYS A 207 -5.23 -4.26 -4.44
CA CYS A 207 -6.35 -5.06 -4.90
C CYS A 207 -7.61 -4.62 -4.16
N VAL A 208 -8.58 -4.07 -4.90
CA VAL A 208 -9.86 -3.60 -4.36
C VAL A 208 -10.93 -4.65 -4.61
N LEU A 209 -11.38 -5.32 -3.55
CA LEU A 209 -12.45 -6.32 -3.54
C LEU A 209 -13.79 -5.67 -3.17
N MET A 210 -14.82 -5.88 -3.99
CA MET A 210 -16.18 -5.48 -3.64
C MET A 210 -16.83 -6.50 -2.70
N MET A 211 -17.27 -6.03 -1.54
CA MET A 211 -17.89 -6.85 -0.50
C MET A 211 -19.41 -6.73 -0.47
N SER A 212 -19.95 -5.61 -0.94
CA SER A 212 -21.39 -5.38 -1.00
C SER A 212 -22.03 -6.07 -2.21
N ASP A 213 -23.28 -6.47 -2.05
CA ASP A 213 -24.15 -6.69 -3.20
C ASP A 213 -24.43 -5.36 -3.88
N THR A 214 -24.02 -5.26 -5.15
CA THR A 214 -24.19 -4.06 -5.98
C THR A 214 -25.41 -4.12 -6.87
N THR A 215 -26.31 -5.10 -6.67
CA THR A 215 -27.54 -5.24 -7.44
C THR A 215 -28.39 -3.98 -7.35
N GLY A 216 -28.66 -3.37 -8.52
CA GLY A 216 -29.42 -2.13 -8.61
C GLY A 216 -28.68 -0.87 -8.19
N MET A 217 -27.37 -0.93 -7.90
CA MET A 217 -26.51 0.25 -7.74
C MET A 217 -26.15 0.82 -9.11
N VAL A 218 -26.07 2.15 -9.20
CA VAL A 218 -25.60 2.89 -10.39
C VAL A 218 -24.45 3.80 -9.98
N GLY A 219 -23.42 3.91 -10.82
CA GLY A 219 -22.19 4.63 -10.49
C GLY A 219 -21.22 3.80 -9.65
N GLY A 220 -20.33 4.46 -8.90
CA GLY A 220 -19.34 3.80 -8.06
C GLY A 220 -18.08 3.34 -8.77
N GLU A 221 -17.89 3.76 -10.03
CA GLU A 221 -16.70 3.49 -10.83
C GLU A 221 -15.44 4.10 -10.21
N THR A 222 -14.29 3.49 -10.52
CA THR A 222 -13.00 4.11 -10.27
C THR A 222 -12.65 4.96 -11.48
N ALA A 223 -12.51 6.27 -11.29
CA ALA A 223 -12.05 7.18 -12.32
C ALA A 223 -10.52 7.32 -12.23
N LEU A 224 -9.85 7.15 -13.36
CA LEU A 224 -8.40 7.26 -13.52
C LEU A 224 -8.10 8.48 -14.38
N ARG A 225 -7.13 9.29 -13.98
CA ARG A 225 -6.58 10.33 -14.84
C ARG A 225 -5.47 9.70 -15.68
N THR A 226 -5.60 9.79 -16.99
CA THR A 226 -4.60 9.29 -17.93
C THR A 226 -3.45 10.28 -18.06
N GLY A 227 -2.28 9.83 -18.53
CA GLY A 227 -1.15 10.70 -18.88
C GLY A 227 -1.44 11.68 -20.02
N PHE A 228 -2.54 11.46 -20.76
CA PHE A 228 -3.05 12.39 -21.77
C PHE A 228 -3.90 13.53 -21.20
N GLY A 229 -4.28 13.46 -19.92
CA GLY A 229 -5.13 14.44 -19.24
C GLY A 229 -6.62 14.07 -19.19
N ASP A 230 -7.04 13.05 -19.94
CA ASP A 230 -8.43 12.58 -19.97
C ASP A 230 -8.76 11.67 -18.78
N ILE A 231 -10.06 11.56 -18.45
CA ILE A 231 -10.56 10.68 -17.38
C ILE A 231 -11.10 9.38 -17.98
N LYS A 232 -10.53 8.24 -17.56
CA LYS A 232 -11.01 6.90 -17.89
C LYS A 232 -11.75 6.30 -16.70
N LYS A 233 -12.99 5.84 -16.88
CA LYS A 233 -13.76 5.16 -15.83
C LYS A 233 -13.66 3.65 -16.00
N VAL A 234 -13.23 2.96 -14.95
CA VAL A 234 -13.23 1.49 -14.88
C VAL A 234 -14.46 1.06 -14.11
N ARG A 235 -15.20 0.09 -14.67
CA ARG A 235 -16.48 -0.35 -14.11
C ARG A 235 -16.31 -0.79 -12.65
N GLY A 236 -17.26 -0.42 -11.79
CA GLY A 236 -17.27 -0.88 -10.41
C GLY A 236 -17.44 -2.41 -10.30
N PRO A 237 -16.65 -3.10 -9.47
CA PRO A 237 -16.79 -4.55 -9.27
C PRO A 237 -18.12 -4.90 -8.58
N SER A 238 -18.69 -6.06 -8.90
CA SER A 238 -19.79 -6.68 -8.15
C SER A 238 -19.24 -7.51 -6.98
N LYS A 239 -20.08 -7.90 -6.02
CA LYS A 239 -19.71 -8.75 -4.87
C LYS A 239 -18.78 -9.92 -5.27
N GLY A 240 -17.63 -10.03 -4.60
CA GLY A 240 -16.61 -11.07 -4.85
C GLY A 240 -15.70 -10.79 -6.04
N CYS A 241 -15.96 -9.74 -6.81
CA CYS A 241 -15.05 -9.27 -7.86
C CYS A 241 -14.05 -8.26 -7.31
N ALA A 242 -12.88 -8.25 -7.91
CA ALA A 242 -11.78 -7.38 -7.54
C ALA A 242 -11.24 -6.61 -8.75
N VAL A 243 -10.46 -5.57 -8.46
CA VAL A 243 -9.64 -4.81 -9.42
C VAL A 243 -8.23 -4.71 -8.85
N VAL A 244 -7.22 -4.95 -9.68
CA VAL A 244 -5.82 -4.67 -9.35
C VAL A 244 -5.41 -3.36 -10.02
N LEU A 245 -4.86 -2.43 -9.24
CA LEU A 245 -4.49 -1.08 -9.69
C LEU A 245 -3.09 -0.73 -9.19
N GLN A 246 -2.27 -0.13 -10.05
CA GLN A 246 -0.97 0.43 -9.69
C GLN A 246 -1.11 1.85 -9.09
N GLY A 247 -1.88 1.95 -8.00
CA GLY A 247 -2.48 3.20 -7.52
C GLY A 247 -1.49 4.25 -7.01
N ARG A 248 -0.26 3.87 -6.67
CA ARG A 248 0.80 4.83 -6.32
C ARG A 248 1.17 5.77 -7.45
N TYR A 249 0.99 5.34 -8.70
CA TYR A 249 1.49 6.03 -9.89
C TYR A 249 0.39 6.67 -10.73
N ILE A 250 -0.87 6.34 -10.46
CA ILE A 250 -2.02 6.77 -11.26
C ILE A 250 -2.95 7.58 -10.35
N ASP A 251 -3.20 8.83 -10.72
CA ASP A 251 -4.19 9.65 -10.02
C ASP A 251 -5.58 9.06 -10.23
N HIS A 252 -6.28 8.79 -9.14
CA HIS A 252 -7.58 8.13 -9.21
C HIS A 252 -8.54 8.61 -8.12
N GLN A 253 -9.84 8.39 -8.34
CA GLN A 253 -10.89 8.66 -7.37
C GLN A 253 -11.99 7.60 -7.44
N ALA A 254 -12.67 7.37 -6.32
CA ALA A 254 -13.84 6.52 -6.26
C ALA A 254 -15.10 7.38 -6.40
N LEU A 255 -15.85 7.21 -7.48
CA LEU A 255 -17.08 7.95 -7.72
C LEU A 255 -18.19 7.50 -6.76
N GLN A 256 -19.18 8.36 -6.54
CA GLN A 256 -20.34 8.01 -5.74
C GLN A 256 -21.20 6.96 -6.44
N ALA A 257 -21.74 6.04 -5.64
CA ALA A 257 -22.75 5.10 -6.08
C ALA A 257 -24.13 5.51 -5.53
N PHE A 258 -25.17 5.25 -6.31
CA PHE A 258 -26.56 5.56 -6.01
C PHE A 258 -27.41 4.28 -5.96
N GLY A 259 -28.32 4.22 -4.99
CA GLY A 259 -29.10 3.01 -4.72
C GLY A 259 -28.31 1.93 -3.97
N GLY A 260 -29.01 0.87 -3.56
CA GLY A 260 -28.45 -0.14 -2.65
C GLY A 260 -28.57 0.26 -1.18
N GLN A 261 -28.16 -0.63 -0.28
CA GLN A 261 -28.20 -0.41 1.18
C GLN A 261 -26.85 0.05 1.75
N GLU A 262 -25.74 -0.46 1.20
CA GLU A 262 -24.38 -0.23 1.69
C GLU A 262 -23.38 -0.37 0.53
N ARG A 263 -22.22 0.28 0.64
CA ARG A 263 -21.06 0.05 -0.23
C ARG A 263 -19.83 -0.18 0.63
N VAL A 264 -19.40 -1.44 0.67
CA VAL A 264 -18.26 -1.94 1.43
C VAL A 264 -17.23 -2.46 0.44
N THR A 265 -16.02 -1.92 0.49
CA THR A 265 -14.89 -2.38 -0.31
C THR A 265 -13.74 -2.73 0.62
N MET A 266 -13.11 -3.87 0.37
CA MET A 266 -11.88 -4.29 1.04
C MET A 266 -10.70 -4.02 0.12
N VAL A 267 -9.62 -3.45 0.64
CA VAL A 267 -8.42 -3.08 -0.08
C VAL A 267 -7.25 -3.77 0.60
N THR A 268 -6.50 -4.55 -0.16
CA THR A 268 -5.21 -5.08 0.30
C THR A 268 -4.12 -4.46 -0.54
N SER A 269 -3.11 -3.91 0.13
CA SER A 269 -2.00 -3.22 -0.52
C SER A 269 -0.81 -4.16 -0.71
N PHE A 270 -0.11 -4.02 -1.83
CA PHE A 270 0.95 -4.92 -2.26
C PHE A 270 2.22 -4.17 -2.66
N ARG A 271 3.35 -4.84 -2.49
CA ARG A 271 4.67 -4.44 -2.98
C ARG A 271 5.30 -5.56 -3.81
N PRO A 272 6.24 -5.23 -4.72
CA PRO A 272 7.08 -6.23 -5.35
C PRO A 272 7.79 -7.11 -4.30
N ARG A 273 7.76 -8.43 -4.47
CA ARG A 273 8.48 -9.36 -3.59
C ARG A 273 9.99 -9.18 -3.68
N SER A 274 10.48 -8.94 -4.89
CA SER A 274 11.91 -8.80 -5.15
C SER A 274 12.43 -7.50 -4.53
N PRO A 275 13.43 -7.56 -3.64
CA PRO A 275 13.98 -6.36 -3.02
C PRO A 275 14.81 -5.52 -4.01
N ARG A 276 15.04 -6.04 -5.23
CA ARG A 276 15.75 -5.34 -6.34
C ARG A 276 14.83 -4.44 -7.17
N VAL A 277 13.51 -4.56 -6.99
CA VAL A 277 12.55 -3.63 -7.58
C VAL A 277 12.42 -2.46 -6.61
N ARG A 278 12.33 -1.24 -7.13
CA ARG A 278 12.10 -0.05 -6.30
C ARG A 278 10.78 -0.18 -5.54
N ASP A 279 10.76 0.37 -4.34
CA ASP A 279 9.55 0.50 -3.54
C ASP A 279 9.35 1.98 -3.28
N ASP A 280 8.34 2.56 -3.96
CA ASP A 280 8.01 3.98 -3.89
C ASP A 280 6.89 4.24 -2.85
N THR A 281 6.78 3.38 -1.85
CA THR A 281 5.80 3.50 -0.75
C THR A 281 5.94 4.85 -0.05
N VAL A 282 4.84 5.58 0.09
CA VAL A 282 4.73 6.78 0.92
C VAL A 282 3.68 6.58 1.99
N LEU A 283 3.82 7.20 3.15
CA LEU A 283 2.88 7.03 4.26
C LEU A 283 1.93 8.22 4.40
N THR A 284 2.04 9.24 3.54
CA THR A 284 1.27 10.49 3.64
C THR A 284 -0.25 10.30 3.68
N THR A 285 -0.80 9.37 2.89
CA THR A 285 -2.26 9.17 2.81
C THR A 285 -2.81 8.19 3.86
N VAL A 286 -1.94 7.47 4.57
CA VAL A 286 -2.35 6.44 5.54
C VAL A 286 -1.96 6.79 6.96
N ARG A 287 -0.92 7.61 7.15
CA ARG A 287 -0.41 8.07 8.46
C ARG A 287 -1.48 8.74 9.31
N PRO A 288 -2.33 9.66 8.80
CA PRO A 288 -3.38 10.30 9.61
C PRO A 288 -4.49 9.35 10.10
N ILE A 289 -4.60 8.15 9.51
CA ILE A 289 -5.70 7.21 9.73
C ILE A 289 -5.21 5.83 10.16
N SER A 290 -4.06 5.76 10.82
CA SER A 290 -3.43 4.50 11.24
C SER A 290 -2.92 4.57 12.68
N ASN A 291 -2.72 3.41 13.29
CA ASN A 291 -1.86 3.27 14.46
C ASN A 291 -0.41 3.48 14.00
N LEU A 292 0.23 4.56 14.45
CA LEU A 292 1.57 4.93 13.99
C LEU A 292 2.65 3.94 14.41
N SER A 293 2.54 3.35 15.61
CA SER A 293 3.50 2.35 16.07
C SER A 293 3.50 1.14 15.15
N ASP A 294 2.33 0.64 14.76
CA ASP A 294 2.23 -0.54 13.89
C ASP A 294 2.61 -0.18 12.45
N LEU A 295 2.13 0.96 11.95
CA LEU A 295 2.42 1.45 10.60
C LEU A 295 3.94 1.65 10.37
N TYR A 296 4.58 2.42 11.25
CA TYR A 296 6.02 2.70 11.15
C TYR A 296 6.86 1.46 11.47
N GLY A 297 6.48 0.72 12.51
CA GLY A 297 7.20 -0.49 12.92
C GLY A 297 7.30 -1.50 11.78
N GLN A 298 6.17 -1.87 11.19
CA GLN A 298 6.13 -2.84 10.09
C GLN A 298 6.75 -2.28 8.80
N THR A 299 6.57 -0.98 8.51
CA THR A 299 7.18 -0.36 7.32
C THR A 299 8.70 -0.39 7.39
N VAL A 300 9.26 0.02 8.53
CA VAL A 300 10.71 0.00 8.76
C VAL A 300 11.23 -1.43 8.76
N GLU A 301 10.54 -2.37 9.41
CA GLU A 301 10.91 -3.78 9.45
C GLU A 301 11.12 -4.34 8.04
N TYR A 302 10.11 -4.29 7.17
CA TYR A 302 10.23 -4.90 5.84
C TYR A 302 11.23 -4.15 4.93
N GLN A 303 11.39 -2.83 5.08
CA GLN A 303 12.37 -2.08 4.30
C GLN A 303 13.81 -2.41 4.72
N LEU A 304 14.04 -2.64 6.01
CA LEU A 304 15.33 -3.11 6.52
C LEU A 304 15.62 -4.55 6.08
N GLU A 305 14.61 -5.44 6.05
CA GLU A 305 14.76 -6.78 5.47
C GLU A 305 15.13 -6.73 3.98
N ASN A 306 14.49 -5.84 3.21
CA ASN A 306 14.82 -5.62 1.80
C ASN A 306 16.28 -5.13 1.64
N ALA A 307 16.70 -4.16 2.46
CA ALA A 307 18.08 -3.66 2.46
C ALA A 307 19.08 -4.76 2.84
N GLU A 308 18.77 -5.56 3.87
CA GLU A 308 19.59 -6.71 4.26
C GLU A 308 19.75 -7.70 3.10
N ALA A 309 18.65 -8.05 2.42
CA ALA A 309 18.68 -8.96 1.28
C ALA A 309 19.55 -8.42 0.14
N ARG A 310 19.43 -7.12 -0.20
CA ARG A 310 20.27 -6.49 -1.24
C ARG A 310 21.74 -6.43 -0.83
N ILE A 311 22.06 -6.10 0.41
CA ILE A 311 23.44 -6.11 0.95
C ILE A 311 24.03 -7.52 0.83
N ARG A 312 23.28 -8.57 1.23
CA ARG A 312 23.73 -9.96 1.11
C ARG A 312 24.03 -10.35 -0.35
N ILE A 313 23.20 -9.91 -1.29
CA ILE A 313 23.42 -10.11 -2.74
C ILE A 313 24.69 -9.39 -3.20
N MET A 314 24.84 -8.10 -2.90
CA MET A 314 26.01 -7.31 -3.32
C MET A 314 27.31 -7.87 -2.70
N LEU A 315 27.29 -8.32 -1.45
CA LEU A 315 28.45 -8.97 -0.82
C LEU A 315 28.87 -10.24 -1.55
N LYS A 316 27.90 -11.03 -2.02
CA LYS A 316 28.19 -12.22 -2.84
C LYS A 316 28.81 -11.82 -4.17
N GLU A 317 28.19 -10.89 -4.91
CA GLU A 317 28.68 -10.40 -6.20
C GLU A 317 30.09 -9.80 -6.08
N LEU A 318 30.36 -9.03 -5.03
CA LEU A 318 31.66 -8.46 -4.73
C LEU A 318 32.71 -9.56 -4.52
N ARG A 319 32.42 -10.55 -3.66
CA ARG A 319 33.35 -11.66 -3.38
C ARG A 319 33.65 -12.49 -4.63
N ASP A 320 32.64 -12.74 -5.46
CA ASP A 320 32.81 -13.50 -6.69
C ASP A 320 33.64 -12.71 -7.72
N SER A 321 33.42 -11.39 -7.85
CA SER A 321 34.27 -10.54 -8.69
C SER A 321 35.73 -10.52 -8.22
N MET A 322 35.96 -10.37 -6.91
CA MET A 322 37.31 -10.35 -6.32
C MET A 322 38.05 -11.68 -6.56
N LYS A 323 37.36 -12.83 -6.44
CA LYS A 323 37.94 -14.14 -6.76
C LYS A 323 38.31 -14.26 -8.24
N ALA A 324 37.57 -13.61 -9.12
CA ALA A 324 37.88 -13.52 -10.54
C ALA A 324 38.96 -12.48 -10.88
N GLY A 325 39.56 -11.82 -9.88
CA GLY A 325 40.61 -10.82 -10.06
C GLY A 325 40.09 -9.46 -10.56
N ALA A 326 38.79 -9.18 -10.40
CA ALA A 326 38.17 -7.93 -10.83
C ALA A 326 37.34 -7.29 -9.70
N THR A 327 37.11 -5.97 -9.80
CA THR A 327 36.16 -5.26 -8.94
C THR A 327 35.31 -4.38 -9.84
N ASN A 328 33.99 -4.58 -9.84
CA ASN A 328 33.08 -3.78 -10.66
C ASN A 328 32.65 -2.51 -9.92
N ALA A 329 33.49 -1.47 -9.99
CA ALA A 329 33.22 -0.19 -9.33
C ALA A 329 31.88 0.45 -9.77
N LYS A 330 31.48 0.27 -11.04
CA LYS A 330 30.19 0.79 -11.54
C LYS A 330 29.01 0.10 -10.85
N ALA A 331 29.04 -1.23 -10.73
CA ALA A 331 27.98 -1.96 -10.03
C ALA A 331 27.91 -1.59 -8.55
N ILE A 332 29.07 -1.46 -7.88
CA ILE A 332 29.14 -1.00 -6.49
C ILE A 332 28.52 0.39 -6.34
N LYS A 333 28.87 1.33 -7.22
CA LYS A 333 28.33 2.69 -7.17
C LYS A 333 26.81 2.70 -7.37
N SER A 334 26.30 1.96 -8.36
CA SER A 334 24.85 1.82 -8.58
C SER A 334 24.12 1.21 -7.38
N PHE A 335 24.70 0.20 -6.72
CA PHE A 335 24.14 -0.37 -5.50
C PHE A 335 24.11 0.66 -4.36
N LEU A 336 25.23 1.35 -4.11
CA LEU A 336 25.31 2.34 -3.03
C LEU A 336 24.35 3.51 -3.26
N ASP A 337 24.25 4.01 -4.48
CA ASP A 337 23.33 5.09 -4.83
C ASP A 337 21.87 4.66 -4.64
N PHE A 338 21.54 3.41 -4.96
CA PHE A 338 20.21 2.84 -4.70
C PHE A 338 19.90 2.73 -3.20
N GLU A 339 20.80 2.16 -2.39
CA GLU A 339 20.58 2.06 -0.94
C GLU A 339 20.46 3.44 -0.27
N ILE A 340 21.30 4.40 -0.66
CA ILE A 340 21.20 5.77 -0.17
C ILE A 340 19.83 6.35 -0.50
N SER A 341 19.38 6.23 -1.75
CA SER A 341 18.07 6.72 -2.17
C SER A 341 16.93 6.09 -1.37
N GLN A 342 16.91 4.77 -1.19
CA GLN A 342 15.84 4.09 -0.45
C GLN A 342 15.83 4.43 1.04
N LEU A 343 17.01 4.55 1.67
CA LEU A 343 17.10 4.88 3.09
C LEU A 343 16.77 6.36 3.36
N THR A 344 17.18 7.27 2.47
CA THR A 344 16.77 8.68 2.53
C THR A 344 15.25 8.79 2.41
N HIS A 345 14.65 8.11 1.43
CA HIS A 345 13.19 8.07 1.25
C HIS A 345 12.47 7.54 2.50
N LEU A 346 12.89 6.39 3.03
CA LEU A 346 12.30 5.84 4.27
C LEU A 346 12.42 6.81 5.45
N ASN A 347 13.57 7.48 5.61
CA ASN A 347 13.78 8.46 6.68
C ASN A 347 12.81 9.65 6.56
N GLU A 348 12.50 10.10 5.35
CA GLU A 348 11.52 11.17 5.11
C GLU A 348 10.08 10.74 5.43
N GLU A 349 9.76 9.45 5.28
CA GLU A 349 8.42 8.92 5.59
C GLU A 349 8.17 8.74 7.10
N ILE A 350 9.22 8.62 7.92
CA ILE A 350 9.11 8.53 9.37
C ILE A 350 9.20 9.93 9.98
N VAL A 351 8.04 10.52 10.27
CA VAL A 351 7.94 11.83 10.92
C VAL A 351 7.62 11.69 12.41
N ASP A 352 7.99 12.70 13.19
CA ASP A 352 7.60 12.80 14.60
C ASP A 352 6.08 12.70 14.75
N GLU A 353 5.61 11.78 15.61
CA GLU A 353 4.19 11.51 15.83
C GLU A 353 3.41 12.75 16.27
N SER A 354 4.07 13.69 16.96
CA SER A 354 3.46 14.96 17.40
C SER A 354 3.10 15.90 16.24
N LEU A 355 3.66 15.68 15.05
CA LEU A 355 3.35 16.45 13.84
C LEU A 355 2.17 15.87 13.05
N VAL A 356 1.70 14.67 13.41
CA VAL A 356 0.59 14.00 12.71
C VAL A 356 -0.75 14.47 13.25
N ARG A 357 -1.58 14.99 12.35
CA ARG A 357 -2.96 15.35 12.67
C ARG A 357 -3.90 14.22 12.25
N ALA A 358 -4.57 13.61 13.22
CA ALA A 358 -5.47 12.49 12.96
C ALA A 358 -6.63 12.91 12.02
N GLY A 359 -6.83 12.12 10.97
CA GLY A 359 -7.90 12.32 9.98
C GLY A 359 -7.70 13.45 8.96
N GLU A 360 -6.65 14.26 9.08
CA GLU A 360 -6.33 15.35 8.13
C GLU A 360 -5.32 14.86 7.08
N LEU A 361 -5.77 14.70 5.84
CA LEU A 361 -4.91 14.34 4.72
C LEU A 361 -4.43 15.62 4.05
N GLY A 362 -3.24 16.10 4.44
CA GLY A 362 -2.63 17.33 3.91
C GLY A 362 -2.50 17.32 2.37
N GLU A 363 -2.77 18.49 1.75
CA GLU A 363 -2.92 18.75 0.30
C GLU A 363 -2.97 17.51 -0.61
N ILE A 364 -4.17 16.96 -0.66
CA ILE A 364 -4.67 16.06 -1.70
C ILE A 364 -4.38 16.70 -3.07
N CYS A 365 -3.32 16.23 -3.74
CA CYS A 365 -2.88 16.64 -5.07
C CYS A 365 -3.22 18.12 -5.41
N ALA A 366 -2.57 19.10 -4.77
CA ALA A 366 -2.85 20.53 -5.00
C ALA A 366 -2.72 20.98 -6.48
N GLU A 367 -2.07 20.17 -7.33
CA GLU A 367 -2.02 20.39 -8.78
C GLU A 367 -3.24 19.82 -9.53
N ALA A 368 -3.93 18.83 -8.97
CA ALA A 368 -5.02 18.11 -9.64
C ALA A 368 -6.38 18.81 -9.56
N ALA A 369 -6.57 19.74 -8.61
CA ALA A 369 -7.79 20.52 -8.42
C ALA A 369 -7.89 21.77 -9.31
N ASN A 370 -6.84 22.08 -10.09
CA ASN A 370 -6.81 23.30 -10.91
C ASN A 370 -6.58 22.97 -12.40
N PRO A 371 -7.64 22.70 -13.18
CA PRO A 371 -7.54 22.38 -14.61
C PRO A 371 -6.92 23.50 -15.48
N ASN A 372 -6.63 24.67 -14.91
CA ASN A 372 -6.06 25.82 -15.60
C ASN A 372 -4.55 26.02 -15.44
N LYS A 373 -3.82 25.20 -14.66
CA LYS A 373 -2.36 25.26 -14.65
C LYS A 373 -1.78 24.41 -15.78
N LYS A 374 -1.74 24.99 -16.99
CA LYS A 374 -0.88 24.53 -18.08
C LYS A 374 0.55 24.34 -17.56
N ALA A 375 1.13 23.20 -17.89
CA ALA A 375 2.56 22.93 -17.75
C ALA A 375 3.37 24.11 -18.30
N ARG A 376 4.19 24.73 -17.44
CA ARG A 376 5.38 25.43 -17.91
C ARG A 376 6.38 24.34 -18.25
N ALA A 377 6.50 24.08 -19.55
CA ALA A 377 7.69 23.47 -20.11
C ALA A 377 8.87 24.42 -19.92
N GLU A 378 9.94 23.93 -19.30
CA GLU A 378 11.33 24.30 -19.59
C GLU A 378 12.17 23.02 -19.63
#